data_AF-A0A951GS23-F1
#
_entry.id   AF-A0A951GS23-F1
#
_cell.length_a   1.000
_cell.length_b   1.000
_cell.length_c   1.000
_cell.angle_alpha   90.00
_cell.angle_beta   90.00
_cell.angle_gamma   90.00
#
_symmetry.space_group_name_H-M   'P 1'
#
loop_
_entity.id
_entity.type
_entity.pdbx_description
1 polymer ?
#
loop_
_entity_poly.entity_id
_entity_poly.type
_entity_poly.pdbx_seq_one_letter_code
_entity_poly.pdbx_strand_id
1 'polypeptide(L)'
;MRMFPAVIIGLILFGFAARADDYGVDAPHEHLSSVSDPVFDQKIRDYILAHPEIIVEALREAKKQELASRSEAARETLKSHRRELLDDPASPIAGNPRGDVTIVEFFDYRCPFCKRVEPALKALLKEDA
;
A
#
# COMPACT_ATOMS: atom_id res chain seq x y z
N MET A 1 -6.46 -37.99 49.34
CA MET A 1 -6.73 -36.72 50.04
C MET A 1 -7.47 -35.80 49.06
N ARG A 2 -8.80 -35.85 49.09
CA ARG A 2 -9.69 -34.95 48.33
C ARG A 2 -10.09 -33.83 49.28
N MET A 3 -10.04 -32.58 48.86
CA MET A 3 -10.87 -31.48 49.37
C MET A 3 -10.72 -30.26 48.46
N PHE A 4 -11.78 -29.96 47.70
CA PHE A 4 -12.02 -28.68 47.02
C PHE A 4 -12.52 -27.65 48.05
N PRO A 5 -12.15 -26.37 47.90
CA PRO A 5 -13.17 -25.31 47.85
C PRO A 5 -12.76 -24.20 46.85
N ALA A 6 -13.59 -23.32 46.31
CA ALA A 6 -15.03 -23.12 46.33
C ALA A 6 -15.37 -22.41 45.00
N VAL A 7 -16.49 -22.83 44.39
CA VAL A 7 -17.15 -22.08 43.31
C VAL A 7 -17.95 -20.96 43.98
N ILE A 8 -17.66 -19.70 43.65
CA ILE A 8 -18.65 -18.61 43.78
C ILE A 8 -18.93 -18.08 42.37
N ILE A 9 -20.18 -18.32 41.98
CA ILE A 9 -20.90 -17.79 40.83
C ILE A 9 -21.01 -16.27 40.99
N GLY A 10 -20.62 -15.51 39.97
CA GLY A 10 -20.70 -14.05 39.97
C GLY A 10 -21.00 -13.48 38.57
N LEU A 11 -22.28 -13.54 38.21
CA LEU A 11 -23.03 -12.61 37.36
C LEU A 11 -22.37 -12.05 36.07
N ILE A 12 -22.81 -12.59 34.94
CA ILE A 12 -22.91 -11.86 33.66
C ILE A 12 -23.84 -10.66 33.87
N LEU A 13 -23.40 -9.45 33.49
CA LEU A 13 -24.19 -8.37 32.85
C LEU A 13 -23.42 -7.05 33.00
N PHE A 14 -22.64 -6.65 31.99
CA PHE A 14 -22.59 -5.25 31.52
C PHE A 14 -21.87 -5.17 30.17
N GLY A 15 -22.68 -5.08 29.10
CA GLY A 15 -22.39 -4.23 27.96
C GLY A 15 -21.32 -4.67 26.97
N PHE A 16 -21.66 -5.59 26.07
CA PHE A 16 -21.12 -5.56 24.71
C PHE A 16 -21.81 -4.39 23.97
N ALA A 17 -21.37 -3.16 24.24
CA ALA A 17 -21.74 -2.02 23.42
C ALA A 17 -20.77 -1.98 22.24
N ALA A 18 -21.17 -2.62 21.15
CA ALA A 18 -20.64 -2.28 19.83
C ALA A 18 -20.95 -0.79 19.59
N ARG A 19 -19.94 0.08 19.69
CA ARG A 19 -19.96 1.34 18.95
C ARG A 19 -19.32 1.04 17.59
N ALA A 20 -20.19 0.80 16.61
CA ALA A 20 -19.91 1.23 15.26
C ALA A 20 -19.75 2.75 15.32
N ASP A 21 -18.51 3.20 15.18
CA ASP A 21 -18.04 4.54 14.76
C ASP A 21 -16.62 4.73 15.33
N ASP A 22 -15.65 3.99 14.79
CA ASP A 22 -14.21 4.20 15.03
C ASP A 22 -13.47 4.29 13.69
N TYR A 23 -13.93 5.23 12.85
CA TYR A 23 -12.96 6.05 12.13
C TYR A 23 -12.50 7.11 13.15
N GLY A 24 -11.64 6.69 14.07
CA GLY A 24 -11.00 7.56 15.05
C GLY A 24 -10.13 8.61 14.35
N VAL A 25 -10.75 9.72 13.97
CA VAL A 25 -10.09 11.00 13.71
C VAL A 25 -10.35 11.90 14.91
N ASP A 26 -9.91 11.44 16.09
CA ASP A 26 -9.83 12.27 17.30
C ASP A 26 -8.55 11.85 18.05
N ALA A 27 -7.40 12.18 17.47
CA ALA A 27 -6.18 12.32 18.24
C ALA A 27 -6.09 13.77 18.73
N PRO A 28 -5.87 14.01 20.03
CA PRO A 28 -5.53 15.34 20.53
C PRO A 28 -4.21 15.80 19.90
N HIS A 29 -4.28 16.63 18.86
CA HIS A 29 -3.13 17.35 18.34
C HIS A 29 -2.76 18.47 19.32
N GLU A 30 -2.17 18.10 20.46
CA GLU A 30 -1.72 19.02 21.53
C GLU A 30 -0.47 19.84 21.15
N HIS A 31 -0.14 19.94 19.85
CA HIS A 31 1.03 20.68 19.37
C HIS A 31 0.78 21.54 18.13
N LEU A 32 -0.46 21.95 17.88
CA LEU A 32 -0.83 22.97 16.88
C LEU A 32 -1.68 24.11 17.48
N SER A 33 -2.08 24.00 18.75
CA SER A 33 -2.99 24.95 19.41
C SER A 33 -2.39 26.33 19.67
N SER A 34 -1.06 26.50 19.54
CA SER A 34 -0.39 27.79 19.71
C SER A 34 -0.15 28.56 18.40
N VAL A 35 -0.54 28.01 17.24
CA VAL A 35 -0.18 28.56 15.91
C VAL A 35 -1.40 28.80 15.00
N SER A 36 -2.62 28.88 15.53
CA SER A 36 -3.76 29.33 14.70
C SER A 36 -3.91 30.85 14.85
N ASP A 37 -3.47 31.56 13.81
CA ASP A 37 -3.77 32.97 13.59
C ASP A 37 -4.77 33.04 12.42
N PRO A 38 -6.05 33.40 12.65
CA PRO A 38 -7.07 33.42 11.61
C PRO A 38 -6.71 34.28 10.40
N VAL A 39 -5.93 35.35 10.60
CA VAL A 39 -5.48 36.23 9.51
C VAL A 39 -4.39 35.54 8.68
N PHE A 40 -3.52 34.77 9.33
CA PHE A 40 -2.49 33.98 8.66
C PHE A 40 -3.09 32.79 7.91
N ASP A 41 -4.02 32.07 8.52
CA ASP A 41 -4.71 30.92 7.92
C ASP A 41 -5.47 31.33 6.65
N GLN A 42 -6.15 32.49 6.69
CA GLN A 42 -6.85 33.03 5.52
C GLN A 42 -5.86 33.38 4.40
N LYS A 43 -4.71 33.99 4.72
CA LYS A 43 -3.68 34.30 3.72
C LYS A 43 -3.10 33.05 3.08
N ILE A 44 -2.85 31.98 3.86
CA ILE A 44 -2.38 30.70 3.32
C ILE A 44 -3.42 30.11 2.38
N ARG A 45 -4.70 30.10 2.79
CA ARG A 45 -5.80 29.64 1.94
C ARG A 45 -5.87 30.42 0.64
N ASP A 46 -5.85 31.74 0.70
CA ASP A 46 -5.94 32.61 -0.47
C ASP A 46 -4.74 32.40 -1.41
N TYR A 47 -3.54 32.22 -0.83
CA TYR A 47 -2.33 31.92 -1.59
C TYR A 47 -2.41 30.56 -2.29
N ILE A 48 -2.84 29.49 -1.61
CA ILE A 48 -3.01 28.16 -2.22
C ILE A 48 -4.05 28.19 -3.35
N LEU A 49 -5.15 28.94 -3.17
CA LEU A 49 -6.19 29.06 -4.19
C LEU A 49 -5.74 29.91 -5.39
N ALA A 50 -4.91 30.93 -5.16
CA ALA A 50 -4.29 31.72 -6.22
C ALA A 50 -3.15 30.95 -6.93
N HIS A 51 -2.55 29.96 -6.25
CA HIS A 51 -1.38 29.20 -6.70
C HIS A 51 -1.55 27.67 -6.54
N PRO A 52 -2.56 27.04 -7.18
CA PRO A 52 -2.82 25.60 -7.03
C PRO A 52 -1.67 24.71 -7.50
N GLU A 53 -0.78 25.22 -8.36
CA GLU A 53 0.43 24.55 -8.84
C GLU A 53 1.37 24.12 -7.71
N ILE A 54 1.42 24.87 -6.61
CA ILE A 54 2.32 24.60 -5.48
C ILE A 54 1.93 23.29 -4.78
N ILE A 55 0.64 22.98 -4.71
CA ILE A 55 0.17 21.71 -4.15
C ILE A 55 0.56 20.55 -5.06
N VAL A 56 0.41 20.70 -6.38
CA VAL A 56 0.80 19.67 -7.35
C VAL A 56 2.31 19.43 -7.29
N GLU A 57 3.10 20.49 -7.17
CA GLU A 57 4.56 20.40 -7.03
C GLU A 57 4.95 19.70 -5.73
N ALA A 58 4.39 20.11 -4.59
CA ALA A 58 4.65 19.47 -3.31
C ALA A 58 4.30 17.98 -3.31
N LEU A 59 3.14 17.62 -3.88
CA LEU A 59 2.73 16.21 -4.03
C LEU A 59 3.67 15.44 -4.94
N ARG A 60 4.09 16.03 -6.06
CA ARG A 60 5.02 15.40 -7.01
C ARG A 60 6.38 15.16 -6.38
N GLU A 61 6.93 16.15 -5.67
CA GLU A 61 8.22 16.04 -5.02
C GLU A 61 8.20 15.02 -3.88
N ALA A 62 7.14 15.03 -3.04
CA ALA A 62 6.93 14.00 -2.03
C ALA A 62 6.84 12.61 -2.67
N LYS A 63 6.10 12.47 -3.78
CA LYS A 63 5.98 11.18 -4.48
C LYS A 63 7.31 10.71 -5.07
N LYS A 64 8.10 11.62 -5.63
CA LYS A 64 9.42 11.31 -6.21
C LYS A 64 10.37 10.77 -5.15
N GLN A 65 10.43 11.41 -3.98
CA GLN A 65 11.26 10.96 -2.86
C GLN A 65 10.82 9.57 -2.36
N GLU A 66 9.50 9.36 -2.25
CA GLU A 66 8.94 8.06 -1.88
C GLU A 66 9.24 6.97 -2.92
N LEU A 67 9.14 7.26 -4.21
CA LEU A 67 9.43 6.29 -5.27
C LEU A 67 10.92 5.87 -5.27
N ALA A 68 11.82 6.78 -4.96
CA ALA A 68 13.25 6.47 -4.85
C ALA A 68 13.53 5.48 -3.72
N SER A 69 13.04 5.74 -2.51
CA SER A 69 13.21 4.83 -1.36
C SER A 69 12.47 3.50 -1.57
N ARG A 70 11.26 3.53 -2.16
CA ARG A 70 10.51 2.32 -2.52
C ARG A 70 11.23 1.47 -3.55
N SER A 71 11.94 2.06 -4.51
CA SER A 71 12.70 1.30 -5.52
C SER A 71 13.83 0.49 -4.88
N GLU A 72 14.55 1.05 -3.91
CA GLU A 72 15.62 0.33 -3.19
C GLU A 72 15.05 -0.79 -2.32
N ALA A 73 13.99 -0.49 -1.56
CA ALA A 73 13.30 -1.50 -0.77
C ALA A 73 12.73 -2.63 -1.65
N ALA A 74 12.09 -2.28 -2.76
CA ALA A 74 11.56 -3.25 -3.72
C ALA A 74 12.67 -4.13 -4.32
N ARG A 75 13.84 -3.55 -4.64
CA ARG A 75 14.99 -4.34 -5.11
C ARG A 75 15.41 -5.37 -4.08
N GLU A 76 15.46 -5.01 -2.81
CA GLU A 76 15.86 -5.94 -1.75
C GLU A 76 14.81 -7.03 -1.54
N THR A 77 13.52 -6.67 -1.52
CA THR A 77 12.41 -7.63 -1.47
C THR A 77 12.45 -8.59 -2.68
N LEU A 78 12.70 -8.10 -3.89
CA LEU A 78 12.79 -8.96 -5.07
C LEU A 78 13.95 -9.97 -4.96
N LYS A 79 15.09 -9.57 -4.38
CA LYS A 79 16.19 -10.52 -4.13
C LYS A 79 15.78 -11.59 -3.12
N SER A 80 15.13 -11.22 -2.01
CA SER A 80 14.74 -12.17 -0.97
C SER A 80 13.67 -13.17 -1.46
N HIS A 81 12.79 -12.74 -2.37
CA HIS A 81 11.72 -13.58 -2.93
C HIS A 81 12.04 -14.16 -4.31
N ARG A 82 13.29 -14.08 -4.79
CA ARG A 82 13.66 -14.48 -6.16
C ARG A 82 13.21 -15.90 -6.54
N ARG A 83 13.38 -16.88 -5.64
CA ARG A 83 12.97 -18.27 -5.92
C ARG A 83 11.45 -18.41 -6.03
N GLU A 84 10.69 -17.72 -5.18
CA GLU A 84 9.23 -17.76 -5.23
C GLU A 84 8.70 -17.16 -6.53
N LEU A 85 9.40 -16.16 -7.08
CA LEU A 85 9.03 -15.51 -8.33
C LEU A 85 9.39 -16.33 -9.59
N LEU A 86 10.44 -17.16 -9.52
CA LEU A 86 11.00 -17.84 -10.70
C LEU A 86 10.75 -19.35 -10.73
N ASP A 87 10.58 -19.99 -9.57
CA ASP A 87 10.54 -21.45 -9.41
C ASP A 87 9.19 -21.95 -8.84
N ASP A 88 8.12 -21.13 -8.91
CA ASP A 88 6.78 -21.54 -8.48
C ASP A 88 6.13 -22.50 -9.49
N PRO A 89 5.89 -23.78 -9.14
CA PRO A 89 5.29 -24.76 -10.06
C PRO A 89 3.83 -24.43 -10.44
N ALA A 90 3.15 -23.54 -9.71
CA ALA A 90 1.80 -23.08 -10.06
C ALA A 90 1.79 -21.94 -11.08
N SER A 91 2.93 -21.29 -11.31
CA SER A 91 3.08 -20.18 -12.25
C SER A 91 3.36 -20.70 -13.66
N PRO A 92 2.52 -20.39 -14.67
CA PRO A 92 2.76 -20.80 -16.05
C PRO A 92 4.03 -20.17 -16.63
N ILE A 93 4.86 -20.97 -17.28
CA ILE A 93 6.05 -20.52 -18.00
C ILE A 93 5.77 -20.58 -19.51
N ALA A 94 6.09 -19.52 -20.23
CA ALA A 94 6.03 -19.43 -21.68
C ALA A 94 7.37 -18.92 -22.23
N GLY A 95 7.67 -19.22 -23.50
CA GLY A 95 8.89 -18.77 -24.18
C GLY A 95 10.05 -19.75 -24.10
N ASN A 96 11.26 -19.24 -24.29
CA ASN A 96 12.48 -20.04 -24.37
C ASN A 96 13.01 -20.40 -22.96
N PRO A 97 13.05 -21.69 -22.58
CA PRO A 97 13.56 -22.12 -21.27
C PRO A 97 15.07 -21.92 -21.11
N ARG A 98 15.77 -21.57 -22.19
CA ARG A 98 17.19 -21.19 -22.19
C ARG A 98 17.41 -19.70 -22.49
N GLY A 99 16.36 -18.88 -22.38
CA GLY A 99 16.47 -17.43 -22.51
C GLY A 99 17.45 -16.85 -21.49
N ASP A 100 18.11 -15.76 -21.86
CA ASP A 100 19.05 -15.02 -21.01
C ASP A 100 18.35 -14.07 -20.04
N VAL A 101 17.09 -13.69 -20.33
CA VAL A 101 16.26 -12.81 -19.52
C VAL A 101 14.92 -13.48 -19.19
N THR A 102 14.52 -13.44 -17.92
CA THR A 102 13.19 -13.88 -17.46
C THR A 102 12.34 -12.68 -17.07
N ILE A 103 11.11 -12.62 -17.58
CA ILE A 103 10.10 -11.62 -17.21
C ILE A 103 9.01 -12.30 -16.38
N VAL A 104 8.78 -11.78 -15.17
CA VAL A 104 7.66 -12.19 -14.31
C VAL A 104 6.54 -11.16 -14.47
N GLU A 105 5.43 -11.54 -15.08
CA GLU A 105 4.30 -10.65 -15.31
C GLU A 105 3.25 -10.80 -14.21
N PHE A 106 3.04 -9.71 -13.46
CA PHE A 106 1.88 -9.56 -12.58
C PHE A 106 0.75 -8.87 -13.35
N PHE A 107 -0.32 -9.60 -13.64
CA PHE A 107 -1.46 -9.07 -14.39
C PHE A 107 -2.80 -9.46 -13.76
N ASP A 108 -3.82 -8.66 -14.08
CA ASP A 108 -5.23 -8.96 -13.76
C ASP A 108 -6.01 -9.01 -15.07
N TYR A 109 -6.77 -10.10 -15.28
CA TYR A 109 -7.63 -10.30 -16.45
C TYR A 109 -8.68 -9.19 -16.67
N ARG A 110 -9.00 -8.42 -15.64
CA ARG A 110 -9.92 -7.28 -15.70
C ARG A 110 -9.22 -5.96 -15.97
N CYS A 111 -7.90 -5.89 -15.88
CA CYS A 111 -7.14 -4.67 -16.11
C CYS A 111 -7.06 -4.34 -17.62
N PRO A 112 -7.63 -3.22 -18.09
CA PRO A 112 -7.59 -2.86 -19.51
C PRO A 112 -6.17 -2.53 -20.00
N PHE A 113 -5.28 -2.09 -19.11
CA PHE A 113 -3.88 -1.85 -19.45
C PHE A 113 -3.12 -3.16 -19.67
N CYS A 114 -3.31 -4.18 -18.83
CA CYS A 114 -2.73 -5.51 -19.02
C CYS A 114 -3.13 -6.09 -20.38
N LYS A 115 -4.42 -5.99 -20.74
CA LYS A 115 -4.91 -6.42 -22.07
C LYS A 115 -4.25 -5.71 -23.24
N ARG A 116 -3.81 -4.45 -23.07
CA ARG A 116 -3.11 -3.70 -24.11
C ARG A 116 -1.63 -4.08 -24.22
N VAL A 117 -1.02 -4.56 -23.14
CA VAL A 117 0.39 -5.00 -23.10
C VAL A 117 0.54 -6.42 -23.64
N GLU A 118 -0.48 -7.27 -23.44
CA GLU A 118 -0.46 -8.69 -23.82
C GLU A 118 0.02 -8.98 -25.28
N PRO A 119 -0.39 -8.22 -26.32
CA PRO A 119 0.10 -8.46 -27.67
C PRO A 119 1.60 -8.23 -27.83
N ALA A 120 2.19 -7.28 -27.08
CA ALA A 120 3.62 -7.00 -27.12
C ALA A 120 4.41 -8.13 -26.45
N LEU A 121 3.93 -8.68 -25.33
CA LEU A 121 4.55 -9.85 -24.69
C LEU A 121 4.48 -11.08 -25.60
N LYS A 122 3.35 -11.31 -26.27
CA LYS A 122 3.22 -12.38 -27.27
C LYS A 122 4.19 -12.23 -28.43
N ALA A 123 4.45 -11.00 -28.88
CA ALA A 123 5.43 -10.74 -29.94
C ALA A 123 6.86 -11.08 -29.46
N LEU A 124 7.25 -10.63 -28.27
CA LEU A 124 8.56 -10.94 -27.67
C LEU A 124 8.78 -12.46 -27.54
N LEU A 125 7.78 -13.20 -27.06
CA LEU A 125 7.85 -14.66 -26.94
C LEU A 125 8.03 -15.36 -28.29
N LYS A 126 7.51 -14.78 -29.38
CA LYS A 126 7.64 -15.34 -30.73
C LYS A 126 9.00 -15.03 -31.35
N GLU A 127 9.57 -13.87 -31.05
CA GLU A 127 10.88 -13.45 -31.55
C GLU A 127 12.04 -14.21 -30.88
N ASP A 128 11.85 -14.63 -29.62
CA ASP A 128 12.83 -15.38 -28.82
C ASP A 128 12.67 -16.92 -28.90
N ALA A 129 11.73 -17.41 -29.73
CA ALA A 129 11.39 -18.83 -29.88
C ALA A 129 12.39 -19.65 -30.70
#